data_AF-A0A258CQZ3-F1
#
_entry.id   AF-A0A258CQZ3-F1
#
_cell.length_a   1.000
_cell.length_b   1.000
_cell.length_c   1.000
_cell.angle_alpha   90.00
_cell.angle_beta   90.00
_cell.angle_gamma   90.00
#
_symmetry.space_group_name_H-M   'P 1'
#
loop_
_entity.id
_entity.type
_entity.pdbx_description
1 polymer ?
#
loop_
_entity_poly.entity_id
_entity_poly.type
_entity_poly.pdbx_seq_one_letter_code
_entity_poly.pdbx_strand_id
1 'polypeptide(L)'
;GVTQADALTWAAVAWQAVGNTMFGYAAWGWLLARHPAATITPMALLVPVFGMGASALLLHEPLPAWKLIAAALVLTGLAVNMLWPKVRAWRAAAA
;
A
#
# COMPACT_ATOMS: atom_id res chain seq x y z
N GLY A 1 -24.90 3.56 -19.33
CA GLY A 1 -23.54 3.10 -19.01
C GLY A 1 -22.63 4.29 -18.86
N VAL A 2 -21.95 4.71 -19.92
CA VAL A 2 -21.08 5.90 -19.92
C VAL A 2 -21.82 7.17 -20.35
N THR A 3 -22.79 7.03 -21.25
CA THR A 3 -23.64 8.11 -21.78
C THR A 3 -24.68 8.65 -20.79
N GLN A 4 -24.76 8.06 -19.60
CA GLN A 4 -25.66 8.46 -18.51
C GLN A 4 -24.87 8.74 -17.22
N ALA A 5 -23.54 8.76 -17.30
CA ALA A 5 -22.69 9.03 -16.15
C ALA A 5 -22.86 10.49 -15.73
N ASP A 6 -23.20 10.71 -14.47
CA ASP A 6 -23.33 12.03 -13.87
C ASP A 6 -21.94 12.65 -13.60
N ALA A 7 -21.93 13.93 -13.22
CA ALA A 7 -20.69 14.65 -12.97
C ALA A 7 -19.85 14.02 -11.83
N LEU A 8 -20.51 13.42 -10.83
CA LEU A 8 -19.83 12.74 -9.72
C LEU A 8 -19.13 11.46 -10.18
N THR A 9 -19.74 10.68 -11.07
CA THR A 9 -19.11 9.50 -11.66
C THR A 9 -17.84 9.89 -12.42
N TRP A 10 -17.90 10.95 -13.24
CA TRP A 10 -16.73 11.45 -13.95
C TRP A 10 -15.65 11.99 -12.99
N ALA A 11 -16.04 12.68 -11.91
CA ALA A 11 -15.11 13.14 -10.89
C ALA A 11 -14.43 11.97 -10.17
N ALA A 12 -15.15 10.90 -9.84
CA ALA A 12 -14.58 9.69 -9.24
C ALA A 12 -13.57 9.00 -10.17
N VAL A 13 -13.88 8.93 -11.47
CA VAL A 13 -12.95 8.40 -12.48
C VAL A 13 -11.69 9.26 -12.58
N ALA A 14 -11.84 10.58 -12.65
CA ALA A 14 -10.70 11.50 -12.68
C ALA A 14 -9.84 11.38 -11.42
N TRP A 15 -10.46 11.28 -10.24
CA TRP A 15 -9.78 11.06 -8.98
C TRP A 15 -9.01 9.73 -8.97
N GLN A 16 -9.63 8.65 -9.43
CA GLN A 16 -8.99 7.33 -9.46
C GLN A 16 -7.81 7.28 -10.43
N ALA A 17 -7.93 7.92 -11.59
CA ALA A 17 -6.87 7.97 -12.59
C ALA A 17 -5.72 8.87 -12.14
N VAL A 18 -6.01 10.13 -11.80
CA VAL A 18 -4.97 11.14 -11.53
C VAL A 18 -4.50 11.08 -10.08
N GLY A 19 -5.44 11.18 -9.13
CA GLY A 19 -5.15 11.29 -7.70
C GLY A 19 -4.65 10.00 -7.08
N ASN A 20 -5.26 8.86 -7.41
CA ASN A 20 -4.83 7.57 -6.87
C ASN A 20 -3.67 6.97 -7.69
N THR A 21 -3.87 6.80 -9.00
CA THR A 21 -2.95 6.01 -9.83
C THR A 21 -1.73 6.79 -10.30
N MET A 22 -1.92 7.87 -11.06
CA MET A 22 -0.80 8.64 -11.62
C MET A 22 0.08 9.24 -10.53
N PHE A 23 -0.53 9.89 -9.54
CA PHE A 23 0.21 10.44 -8.40
C PHE A 23 0.95 9.35 -7.62
N GLY A 24 0.29 8.23 -7.30
CA GLY A 24 0.91 7.12 -6.58
C GLY A 24 2.15 6.56 -7.30
N TYR A 25 2.04 6.27 -8.59
CA TYR A 25 3.16 5.79 -9.39
C TYR A 25 4.25 6.85 -9.61
N ALA A 26 3.88 8.12 -9.80
CA ALA A 26 4.84 9.21 -9.95
C ALA A 26 5.65 9.41 -8.66
N ALA A 27 5.00 9.43 -7.50
CA ALA A 27 5.65 9.54 -6.21
C ALA A 27 6.56 8.33 -5.94
N TRP A 28 6.09 7.12 -6.24
CA TRP A 28 6.88 5.90 -6.10
C TRP A 28 8.11 5.90 -7.01
N GLY A 29 7.95 6.26 -8.28
CA GLY A 29 9.04 6.39 -9.24
C GLY A 29 10.05 7.47 -8.82
N TRP A 30 9.56 8.61 -8.32
CA TRP A 30 10.37 9.70 -7.79
C TRP A 30 11.21 9.27 -6.58
N LEU A 31 10.65 8.44 -5.69
CA LEU A 31 11.36 7.85 -4.55
C LEU A 31 12.41 6.84 -4.99
N LEU A 32 12.06 5.93 -5.91
CA LEU A 32 13.00 4.93 -6.43
C LEU A 32 14.16 5.56 -7.21
N ALA A 33 13.94 6.72 -7.84
CA ALA A 33 15.00 7.45 -8.53
C ALA A 33 16.02 8.06 -7.55
N ARG A 34 15.65 8.30 -6.29
CA ARG A 34 16.51 8.98 -5.27
C ARG A 34 16.99 8.06 -4.16
N HIS A 35 16.31 6.95 -3.92
CA HIS A 35 16.60 6.03 -2.82
C HIS A 35 16.75 4.60 -3.33
N PRO A 36 17.64 3.78 -2.74
CA PRO A 36 17.74 2.37 -3.07
C PRO A 36 16.38 1.69 -2.91
N ALA A 37 16.00 0.85 -3.87
CA ALA A 37 14.71 0.15 -3.88
C ALA A 37 14.42 -0.55 -2.55
N ALA A 38 15.46 -1.15 -1.96
CA ALA A 38 15.44 -1.83 -0.68
C ALA A 38 14.91 -0.99 0.50
N THR A 39 15.01 0.34 0.46
CA THR A 39 14.50 1.25 1.50
C THR A 39 13.04 1.61 1.28
N ILE A 40 12.61 1.68 0.02
CA ILE A 40 11.26 2.12 -0.36
C ILE A 40 10.27 0.96 -0.36
N THR A 41 10.70 -0.25 -0.75
CA THR A 41 9.79 -1.40 -0.87
C THR A 41 9.03 -1.68 0.44
N PRO A 42 9.66 -1.69 1.63
CA PRO A 42 8.96 -1.94 2.90
C PRO A 42 7.81 -0.97 3.20
N MET A 43 7.78 0.23 2.61
CA MET A 43 6.66 1.17 2.77
C MET A 43 5.34 0.58 2.26
N ALA A 44 5.37 -0.38 1.33
CA ALA A 44 4.17 -1.09 0.87
C ALA A 44 3.48 -1.89 1.98
N LEU A 45 4.20 -2.27 3.04
CA LEU A 45 3.63 -2.93 4.23
C LEU A 45 2.68 -1.99 4.99
N LEU A 46 2.76 -0.68 4.77
CA LEU A 46 1.85 0.27 5.40
C LEU A 46 0.49 0.35 4.68
N VAL A 47 0.35 -0.20 3.47
CA VAL A 47 -0.89 -0.13 2.69
C VAL A 47 -2.09 -0.71 3.46
N PRO A 48 -2.02 -1.91 4.08
CA PRO A 48 -3.13 -2.43 4.88
C PRO A 48 -3.41 -1.58 6.13
N VAL A 49 -2.37 -1.02 6.74
CA VAL A 49 -2.50 -0.18 7.95
C VAL A 49 -3.28 1.10 7.63
N PHE A 50 -2.88 1.80 6.57
CA PHE A 50 -3.59 3.00 6.12
C PHE A 50 -4.96 2.67 5.53
N GLY A 51 -5.09 1.58 4.77
CA GLY A 51 -6.37 1.18 4.18
C GLY A 51 -7.43 0.85 5.24
N MET A 52 -7.06 0.07 6.26
CA MET A 52 -7.96 -0.21 7.39
C MET A 52 -8.18 1.01 8.27
N GLY A 53 -7.12 1.78 8.56
CA GLY A 53 -7.22 3.00 9.37
C GLY A 53 -8.14 4.04 8.73
N ALA A 54 -7.97 4.30 7.43
CA ALA A 54 -8.85 5.20 6.68
C ALA A 54 -10.28 4.67 6.62
N SER A 55 -10.48 3.36 6.42
CA SER A 55 -11.83 2.76 6.47
C SER A 55 -12.50 2.98 7.83
N ALA A 56 -11.77 2.80 8.94
CA ALA A 56 -12.34 2.99 10.26
C ALA A 56 -12.57 4.47 10.62
N LEU A 57 -11.66 5.37 10.21
CA LEU A 57 -11.75 6.80 10.54
C LEU A 57 -12.73 7.56 9.64
N LEU A 58 -12.73 7.29 8.33
CA LEU A 58 -13.53 8.03 7.35
C LEU A 58 -14.90 7.36 7.14
N LEU A 59 -14.93 6.03 7.04
CA LEU A 59 -16.15 5.26 6.77
C LEU A 59 -16.81 4.73 8.05
N HIS A 60 -16.20 4.95 9.23
CA HIS A 60 -16.71 4.47 10.52
C HIS A 60 -16.91 2.95 10.59
N GLU A 61 -16.13 2.22 9.79
CA GLU A 61 -16.20 0.75 9.73
C GLU A 61 -15.62 0.11 10.99
N PRO A 62 -16.32 -0.85 11.62
CA PRO A 62 -15.81 -1.52 12.81
C PRO A 62 -14.56 -2.36 12.50
N LEU A 63 -13.59 -2.30 13.41
CA LEU A 63 -12.35 -3.08 13.43
C LEU A 63 -12.40 -4.15 14.53
N PRO A 64 -13.21 -5.21 14.37
CA PRO A 64 -13.23 -6.31 15.32
C PRO A 64 -11.89 -7.04 15.35
N ALA A 65 -11.61 -7.72 16.46
CA ALA A 65 -10.33 -8.40 16.71
C ALA A 65 -9.90 -9.34 15.57
N TRP A 66 -10.84 -10.05 14.92
CA TRP A 66 -10.52 -10.95 13.82
C TRP A 66 -9.97 -10.22 12.59
N LYS A 67 -10.44 -8.99 12.27
CA LYS A 67 -9.89 -8.18 11.17
C LYS A 67 -8.44 -7.79 11.46
N LEU A 68 -8.16 -7.46 12.72
CA LEU A 68 -6.81 -7.12 13.18
C LEU A 68 -5.87 -8.33 13.11
N ILE A 69 -6.34 -9.52 13.51
CA ILE A 69 -5.57 -10.77 13.40
C ILE A 69 -5.29 -11.10 11.92
N ALA A 70 -6.30 -11.01 11.06
CA ALA A 70 -6.12 -11.24 9.62
C ALA A 70 -5.11 -10.26 9.01
N ALA A 71 -5.19 -8.98 9.38
CA ALA A 71 -4.21 -7.99 8.95
C ALA A 71 -2.80 -8.28 9.47
N ALA A 72 -2.66 -8.67 10.74
CA ALA A 72 -1.37 -9.05 11.32
C ALA A 72 -0.76 -10.25 10.58
N LEU A 73 -1.56 -11.26 10.22
CA LEU A 73 -1.13 -12.40 9.43
C LEU A 73 -0.63 -11.97 8.04
N VAL A 74 -1.38 -11.11 7.35
CA VAL A 74 -1.00 -10.58 6.03
C VAL A 74 0.29 -9.76 6.11
N LEU A 75 0.38 -8.83 7.07
CA LEU A 75 1.55 -8.00 7.30
C LEU A 75 2.79 -8.85 7.61
N THR A 76 2.63 -9.90 8.42
CA THR A 76 3.72 -10.83 8.76
C THR A 76 4.18 -11.58 7.51
N GLY A 77 3.25 -12.12 6.71
CA GLY A 77 3.58 -12.82 5.46
C GLY A 77 4.31 -11.92 4.46
N LEU A 78 3.82 -10.70 4.25
CA LEU A 78 4.48 -9.70 3.39
C LEU A 78 5.85 -9.29 3.94
N ALA A 79 5.96 -9.03 5.25
CA ALA A 79 7.23 -8.65 5.88
C ALA A 79 8.28 -9.77 5.71
N VAL A 80 7.91 -11.02 5.95
CA VAL A 80 8.80 -12.17 5.71
C VAL A 80 9.20 -12.23 4.23
N ASN A 81 8.24 -12.15 3.30
CA ASN A 81 8.53 -12.22 1.86
C ASN A 81 9.50 -11.11 1.40
N MET A 82 9.30 -9.88 1.87
CA MET A 82 10.07 -8.71 1.42
C MET A 82 11.42 -8.56 2.12
N LEU A 83 11.53 -8.94 3.40
CA LEU A 83 12.76 -8.80 4.18
C LEU A 83 13.68 -10.01 4.07
N TRP A 84 13.16 -11.19 3.72
CA TRP A 84 13.95 -12.43 3.61
C TRP A 84 15.15 -12.34 2.66
N PRO A 85 15.06 -11.72 1.46
CA PRO A 85 16.23 -11.53 0.59
C PRO A 85 17.33 -10.69 1.25
N LYS A 86 16.94 -9.65 2.01
CA LYS A 86 17.87 -8.77 2.73
C LYS A 86 18.54 -9.50 3.88
N VAL A 87 17.76 -10.28 4.65
CA VAL A 87 18.27 -11.12 5.74
C VAL A 87 19.24 -12.17 5.23
N ARG A 88 18.93 -12.85 4.11
CA ARG A 88 19.84 -13.81 3.47
C ARG A 88 21.15 -13.18 3.03
N ALA A 89 21.10 -12.01 2.38
CA ALA A 89 22.30 -11.29 1.94
C ALA A 89 23.18 -10.89 3.15
N TRP A 90 22.57 -10.44 4.24
CA TRP A 90 23.30 -10.07 5.46
C TRP A 90 23.95 -11.28 6.14
N ARG A 91 23.23 -12.40 6.22
CA ARG A 91 23.76 -13.67 6.77
C ARG A 91 24.91 -14.24 5.95
N ALA A 92 24.89 -14.08 4.64
CA ALA A 92 25.97 -14.54 3.76
C ALA A 92 27.23 -13.68 3.86
N ALA A 93 27.10 -12.39 4.20
CA ALA A 93 28.24 -11.49 4.40
C ALA A 93 28.89 -11.62 5.78
N ALA A 94 28.19 -12.24 6.74
CA ALA A 94 28.66 -12.47 8.11
C ALA A 94 29.31 -13.85 8.32
N ALA A 95 29.36 -14.68 7.28
CA ALA A 95 29.99 -16.01 7.25
C ALA A 95 31.27 -15.98 6.44
#